data_AF-A0A7Y2JCN0-F1
#
_entry.id   AF-A0A7Y2JCN0-F1
#
_cell.length_a   1.000
_cell.length_b   1.000
_cell.length_c   1.000
_cell.angle_alpha   90.00
_cell.angle_beta   90.00
_cell.angle_gamma   90.00
#
_symmetry.space_group_name_H-M   'P 1'
#
loop_
_entity.id
_entity.type
_entity.pdbx_description
1 polymer ?
#
loop_
_entity_poly.entity_id
_entity_poly.type
_entity_poly.pdbx_seq_one_letter_code
_entity_poly.pdbx_strand_id
1 'polypeptide(L)'
;MTKYETAILFDPELPEDRRKEFLTKIEGIVASFEGEILKQDDWGIRKLAYQIRKTHNAYYTFLIYSGERGVVEEVERNIKIFDGVMRHMTSRVDFEVRQATAEPAVEEAPSGEETGGENNGEIPVTSTPADEPPST
;
A
#
# COMPACT_ATOMS: atom_id res chain seq x y z
N MET A 1 16.40 -18.22 16.20
CA MET A 1 17.13 -17.27 15.33
C MET A 1 16.66 -15.87 15.63
N THR A 2 17.56 -14.90 15.50
CA THR A 2 17.22 -13.48 15.69
C THR A 2 16.45 -12.99 14.47
N LYS A 3 15.44 -12.16 14.69
CA LYS A 3 14.66 -11.53 13.61
C LYS A 3 15.17 -10.12 13.37
N TYR A 4 15.19 -9.73 12.11
CA TYR A 4 15.60 -8.41 11.66
C TYR A 4 14.54 -7.86 10.72
N GLU A 5 14.37 -6.55 10.77
CA GLU A 5 13.60 -5.80 9.80
C GLU A 5 14.55 -4.84 9.09
N THR A 6 14.52 -4.87 7.77
CA THR A 6 15.25 -3.92 6.94
C THR A 6 14.25 -3.10 6.13
N ALA A 7 14.22 -1.80 6.41
CA ALA A 7 13.51 -0.83 5.61
C ALA A 7 14.41 -0.36 4.47
N ILE A 8 13.93 -0.45 3.23
CA ILE A 8 14.64 -0.06 2.02
C ILE A 8 13.86 1.04 1.31
N LEU A 9 14.55 2.15 1.02
CA LEU A 9 14.02 3.27 0.24
C LEU A 9 14.67 3.22 -1.14
N PHE A 10 13.92 2.78 -2.14
CA PHE A 10 14.33 2.81 -3.53
C PHE A 10 14.06 4.16 -4.18
N ASP A 11 14.87 4.49 -5.18
CA ASP A 11 14.61 5.59 -6.09
C ASP A 11 13.22 5.42 -6.73
N PRO A 12 12.34 6.44 -6.71
CA PRO A 12 11.00 6.34 -7.30
C PRO A 12 11.02 6.17 -8.82
N GLU A 13 12.10 6.56 -9.51
CA GLU A 13 12.26 6.38 -10.95
C GLU A 13 12.80 5.00 -11.33
N LEU A 14 13.21 4.20 -10.33
CA LEU A 14 13.69 2.84 -10.56
C LEU A 14 12.55 1.97 -11.13
N PRO A 15 12.76 1.21 -12.22
CA PRO A 15 11.76 0.28 -12.74
C PRO A 15 11.39 -0.80 -11.71
N GLU A 16 10.14 -1.25 -11.74
CA GLU A 16 9.66 -2.30 -10.83
C GLU A 16 10.43 -3.61 -10.99
N ASP A 17 10.76 -4.00 -12.23
CA ASP A 17 11.51 -5.23 -12.52
C ASP A 17 12.89 -5.23 -11.85
N ARG A 18 13.57 -4.08 -11.87
CA ARG A 18 14.88 -3.90 -11.21
C ARG A 18 14.77 -4.02 -9.70
N ARG A 19 13.67 -3.52 -9.10
CA ARG A 19 13.41 -3.68 -7.67
C ARG A 19 13.17 -5.14 -7.32
N LYS A 20 12.32 -5.84 -8.07
CA LYS A 20 12.03 -7.26 -7.85
C LYS A 20 13.27 -8.13 -8.00
N GLU A 21 14.06 -7.91 -9.05
CA GLU A 21 15.33 -8.61 -9.26
C GLU A 21 16.28 -8.41 -8.05
N PHE A 22 16.37 -7.18 -7.56
CA PHE A 22 17.17 -6.88 -6.37
C PHE A 22 16.63 -7.57 -5.12
N LEU A 23 15.31 -7.56 -4.90
CA LEU A 23 14.69 -8.24 -3.78
C LEU A 23 14.98 -9.75 -3.84
N THR A 24 14.74 -10.43 -4.97
CA THR A 24 15.07 -11.84 -5.18
C THR A 24 16.55 -12.15 -4.91
N LYS A 25 17.45 -11.25 -5.29
CA LYS A 25 18.88 -11.39 -4.96
C LYS A 25 19.12 -11.35 -3.44
N ILE A 26 18.46 -10.45 -2.72
CA ILE A 26 18.52 -10.40 -1.25
C ILE A 26 17.95 -11.68 -0.65
N GLU A 27 16.86 -12.24 -1.18
CA GLU A 27 16.32 -13.53 -0.73
C GLU A 27 17.34 -14.66 -0.87
N GLY A 28 18.03 -14.73 -2.00
CA GLY A 28 19.09 -15.71 -2.23
C GLY A 28 20.27 -15.56 -1.27
N ILE A 29 20.64 -14.33 -0.91
CA ILE A 29 21.69 -14.06 0.09
C ILE A 29 21.22 -14.53 1.47
N VAL A 30 20.02 -14.15 1.89
CA VAL A 30 19.47 -14.57 3.19
C VAL A 30 19.43 -16.10 3.29
N ALA A 31 18.97 -16.78 2.24
CA ALA A 31 18.94 -18.25 2.18
C ALA A 31 20.36 -18.87 2.23
N SER A 32 21.36 -18.23 1.63
CA SER A 32 22.76 -18.69 1.66
C SER A 32 23.38 -18.63 3.06
N PHE A 33 22.84 -17.79 3.95
CA PHE A 33 23.24 -17.65 5.35
C PHE A 33 22.32 -18.42 6.32
N GLU A 34 21.64 -19.46 5.81
CA GLU A 34 20.69 -20.30 6.57
C GLU A 34 19.57 -19.46 7.23
N GLY A 35 19.26 -18.32 6.62
CA GLY A 35 18.17 -17.44 7.02
C GLY A 35 16.89 -17.68 6.23
N GLU A 36 15.79 -17.15 6.73
CA GLU A 36 14.46 -17.26 6.14
C GLU A 36 13.81 -15.88 6.06
N ILE A 37 13.15 -15.57 4.96
CA ILE A 37 12.31 -14.38 4.85
C ILE A 37 10.94 -14.68 5.44
N LEU A 38 10.56 -13.91 6.45
CA LEU A 38 9.31 -14.07 7.18
C LEU A 38 8.18 -13.25 6.54
N LYS A 39 8.51 -12.06 6.02
CA LYS A 39 7.53 -11.15 5.44
C LYS A 39 8.20 -10.13 4.52
N GLN A 40 7.54 -9.82 3.41
CA GLN A 40 7.87 -8.68 2.56
C GLN A 40 6.63 -7.78 2.47
N ASP A 41 6.77 -6.51 2.82
CA ASP A 41 5.71 -5.51 2.75
C ASP A 41 6.14 -4.35 1.83
N ASP A 42 5.48 -4.24 0.68
CA ASP A 42 5.69 -3.16 -0.27
C ASP A 42 4.68 -2.04 -0.03
N TRP A 43 5.18 -0.86 0.32
CA TRP A 43 4.37 0.31 0.69
C TRP A 43 4.16 1.29 -0.45
N GLY A 44 4.80 1.07 -1.59
CA GLY A 44 4.72 1.94 -2.75
C GLY A 44 5.48 3.26 -2.58
N ILE A 45 5.16 4.23 -3.45
CA ILE A 45 5.78 5.57 -3.44
C ILE A 45 5.15 6.41 -2.32
N ARG A 46 5.98 6.95 -1.44
CA ARG A 46 5.57 7.87 -0.37
C ARG A 46 6.43 9.12 -0.34
N LYS A 47 5.83 10.23 0.13
CA LYS A 47 6.52 11.51 0.28
C LYS A 47 7.44 11.51 1.49
N LEU A 48 8.68 11.92 1.29
CA LEU A 48 9.71 12.12 2.30
C LEU A 48 9.50 13.44 3.05
N ALA A 49 9.85 13.47 4.33
CA ALA A 49 9.81 14.70 5.13
C ALA A 49 10.81 15.76 4.66
N TYR A 50 11.92 15.33 4.06
CA TYR A 50 12.94 16.17 3.47
C TYR A 50 13.53 15.50 2.23
N GLN A 51 14.18 16.30 1.40
CA GLN A 51 14.75 15.85 0.14
C GLN A 51 15.95 14.91 0.34
N ILE A 52 15.92 13.75 -0.29
CA ILE A 52 17.05 12.81 -0.35
C ILE A 52 17.46 12.70 -1.82
N ARG A 53 18.75 12.88 -2.13
CA ARG A 53 19.28 12.82 -3.52
C ARG A 53 18.49 13.66 -4.55
N LYS A 54 17.99 14.83 -4.15
CA LYS A 54 17.14 15.74 -4.96
C LYS A 54 15.69 15.30 -5.20
N THR A 55 15.25 14.24 -4.52
CA THR A 55 13.89 13.69 -4.67
C THR A 55 13.11 13.83 -3.36
N HIS A 56 11.81 14.12 -3.47
CA HIS A 56 10.88 14.24 -2.33
C HIS A 56 10.04 12.99 -2.13
N ASN A 57 10.21 11.97 -2.96
CA ASN A 57 9.46 10.73 -2.94
C ASN A 57 10.44 9.56 -2.91
N ALA A 58 10.05 8.46 -2.29
CA ALA A 58 10.78 7.20 -2.33
C ALA A 58 9.79 6.04 -2.40
N TYR A 59 10.20 4.94 -3.03
CA TYR A 59 9.46 3.69 -2.96
C TYR A 59 9.91 2.91 -1.71
N TYR A 60 8.98 2.60 -0.82
CA TYR A 60 9.25 1.94 0.45
C TYR A 60 8.98 0.44 0.36
N THR A 61 9.97 -0.35 0.75
CA THR A 61 9.83 -1.80 0.95
C THR A 61 10.40 -2.19 2.31
N PHE A 62 9.64 -2.99 3.06
CA PHE A 62 10.06 -3.55 4.33
C PHE A 62 10.27 -5.04 4.17
N LEU A 63 11.43 -5.52 4.60
CA LEU A 63 11.77 -6.93 4.58
C LEU A 63 12.03 -7.42 6.00
N ILE A 64 11.26 -8.41 6.43
CA ILE A 64 11.43 -9.07 7.72
C ILE A 64 12.00 -10.45 7.45
N TYR A 65 13.14 -10.75 8.07
CA TYR A 65 13.84 -12.02 7.92
C TYR A 65 14.46 -12.48 9.23
N SER A 66 14.64 -13.78 9.37
CA SER A 66 15.39 -14.40 10.46
C SER A 66 16.70 -14.96 9.94
N GLY A 67 17.74 -14.92 10.77
CA GLY A 67 19.01 -15.54 10.48
C GLY A 67 20.01 -15.42 11.62
N GLU A 68 21.18 -16.01 11.44
CA GLU A 68 22.26 -15.97 12.41
C GLU A 68 23.11 -14.68 12.32
N ARG A 69 24.19 -14.60 13.08
CA ARG A 69 25.11 -13.46 13.10
C ARG A 69 25.88 -13.43 11.77
N GLY A 70 25.72 -12.35 11.00
CA GLY A 70 26.42 -12.14 9.72
C GLY A 70 25.49 -11.88 8.54
N VAL A 71 24.25 -12.39 8.58
CA VAL A 71 23.27 -12.16 7.49
C VAL A 71 23.00 -10.67 7.26
N VAL A 72 22.92 -9.88 8.33
CA VAL A 72 22.70 -8.43 8.26
C VAL A 72 23.84 -7.73 7.54
N GLU A 73 25.09 -8.12 7.80
CA GLU A 73 26.26 -7.49 7.21
C GLU A 73 26.29 -7.69 5.69
N GLU A 74 26.01 -8.91 5.22
CA GLU A 74 25.98 -9.18 3.78
C GLU A 74 24.77 -8.57 3.08
N VAL A 75 23.60 -8.53 3.74
CA VAL A 75 22.42 -7.83 3.21
C VAL A 75 22.71 -6.34 3.08
N GLU A 76 23.23 -5.69 4.13
CA GLU A 76 23.62 -4.28 4.08
C GLU A 76 24.68 -4.00 3.01
N ARG A 77 25.68 -4.88 2.88
CA ARG A 77 26.73 -4.75 1.87
C ARG A 77 26.13 -4.76 0.46
N ASN A 78 25.22 -5.68 0.17
CA ASN A 78 24.56 -5.74 -1.14
C ASN A 78 23.65 -4.54 -1.38
N ILE A 79 22.96 -4.05 -0.36
CA ILE A 79 22.16 -2.82 -0.44
C ILE A 79 23.04 -1.60 -0.75
N LYS A 80 24.21 -1.48 -0.11
CA LYS A 80 25.16 -0.38 -0.35
C LYS A 80 25.76 -0.41 -1.76
N ILE A 81 25.91 -1.58 -2.35
CA ILE A 81 26.43 -1.75 -3.72
C ILE A 81 25.37 -1.41 -4.78
N PHE A 82 24.09 -1.52 -4.46
CA PHE A 82 23.02 -1.27 -5.41
C PHE A 82 22.69 0.23 -5.52
N ASP A 83 22.96 0.81 -6.70
CA ASP A 83 22.79 2.26 -6.92
C ASP A 83 21.34 2.76 -6.77
N GLY A 84 20.36 1.87 -6.96
CA GLY A 84 18.92 2.19 -6.88
C GLY A 84 18.38 2.33 -5.45
N VAL A 85 19.19 2.07 -4.42
CA VAL A 85 18.79 2.33 -3.03
C VAL A 85 19.29 3.71 -2.60
N MET A 86 18.36 4.54 -2.12
CA MET A 86 18.68 5.86 -1.57
C MET A 86 19.05 5.80 -0.09
N ARG A 87 18.37 4.96 0.69
CA ARG A 87 18.59 4.78 2.12
C ARG A 87 18.12 3.39 2.56
N HIS A 88 18.74 2.86 3.59
CA HIS A 88 18.29 1.67 4.30
C HIS A 88 18.40 1.88 5.81
N MET A 89 17.64 1.09 6.56
CA MET A 89 17.75 1.00 8.00
C MET A 89 17.44 -0.43 8.40
N THR A 90 18.36 -1.07 9.11
CA THR A 90 18.15 -2.40 9.68
C THR A 90 17.98 -2.29 11.19
N SER A 91 16.94 -2.93 11.71
CA SER A 91 16.62 -2.98 13.14
C SER A 91 16.42 -4.42 13.57
N ARG A 92 16.78 -4.74 14.82
CA ARG A 92 16.44 -6.02 15.42
C ARG A 92 14.98 -6.01 15.84
N VAL A 93 14.26 -7.09 15.54
CA VAL A 93 12.86 -7.25 15.87
C VAL A 93 12.73 -8.22 17.03
N ASP A 94 12.17 -7.74 18.14
CA ASP A 94 11.89 -8.57 19.32
C ASP A 94 10.41 -9.01 19.40
N PHE A 95 9.54 -8.55 18.50
CA PHE A 95 8.12 -8.91 18.48
C PHE A 95 7.82 -10.14 17.60
N GLU A 96 6.72 -10.83 17.91
CA GLU A 96 6.24 -11.92 17.06
C GLU A 96 5.64 -11.35 15.79
N VAL A 97 6.29 -11.62 14.66
CA VAL A 97 5.76 -11.33 13.33
C VAL A 97 4.48 -12.14 13.18
N ARG A 98 3.33 -11.49 13.33
CA ARG A 98 2.05 -12.07 12.92
C ARG A 98 2.12 -12.21 11.40
N GLN A 99 2.39 -13.42 10.92
CA GLN A 99 2.03 -13.75 9.55
C GLN A 99 0.53 -13.48 9.46
N ALA A 100 0.13 -12.57 8.57
CA ALA A 100 -1.26 -12.38 8.24
C ALA A 100 -1.73 -13.69 7.62
N THR A 101 -2.20 -14.61 8.46
CA THR A 101 -2.99 -15.75 8.00
C THR A 101 -4.18 -15.11 7.32
N ALA A 102 -4.34 -15.42 6.04
CA ALA A 102 -5.38 -14.90 5.18
C ALA A 102 -6.70 -14.69 5.94
N GLU A 103 -7.10 -13.44 6.15
CA GLU A 103 -8.51 -13.16 6.28
C GLU A 103 -9.12 -13.52 4.92
N PRO A 104 -10.08 -14.46 4.88
CA PRO A 104 -10.72 -14.82 3.64
C PRO A 104 -11.44 -13.59 3.09
N ALA A 105 -11.39 -13.44 1.78
CA ALA A 105 -12.28 -12.59 1.03
C ALA A 105 -13.72 -12.72 1.57
N VAL A 106 -14.28 -11.63 2.07
CA VAL A 106 -15.73 -11.43 2.06
C VAL A 106 -16.07 -10.73 0.74
N GLU A 107 -16.23 -11.56 -0.28
CA GLU A 107 -16.93 -11.22 -1.53
C GLU A 107 -18.46 -11.24 -1.24
N GLU A 108 -19.10 -10.08 -1.49
CA GLU A 108 -20.48 -9.86 -2.00
C GLU A 108 -21.66 -10.68 -1.41
N ALA A 109 -22.65 -10.10 -0.71
CA ALA A 109 -23.88 -9.44 -1.22
C ALA A 109 -25.07 -9.89 -0.29
N PRO A 110 -26.25 -9.22 -0.20
CA PRO A 110 -27.10 -8.89 -1.34
C PRO A 110 -27.66 -7.46 -1.39
N SER A 111 -27.77 -7.00 -2.63
CA SER A 111 -28.83 -6.11 -3.11
C SER A 111 -30.18 -6.52 -2.50
N GLY A 112 -30.83 -5.57 -1.84
CA GLY A 112 -32.26 -5.61 -1.52
C GLY A 112 -32.94 -4.46 -2.25
N GLU A 113 -33.25 -4.66 -3.53
CA GLU A 113 -34.37 -4.00 -4.19
C GLU A 113 -35.66 -4.71 -3.77
N GLU A 114 -36.56 -4.01 -3.08
CA GLU A 114 -38.02 -4.13 -3.24
C GLU A 114 -38.57 -2.70 -3.06
N THR A 115 -38.84 -1.96 -4.14
CA THR A 115 -40.20 -1.73 -4.70
C THR A 115 -41.22 -1.41 -3.60
N GLY A 116 -41.72 -0.19 -3.50
CA GLY A 116 -42.64 0.42 -4.46
C GLY A 116 -44.06 0.31 -3.89
N GLY A 117 -44.67 1.44 -3.51
CA GLY A 117 -45.98 1.45 -2.87
C GLY A 117 -46.58 2.85 -2.77
N GLU A 118 -47.00 3.36 -3.92
CA GLU A 118 -47.91 4.50 -4.12
C GLU A 118 -49.01 4.64 -3.06
N ASN A 119 -49.22 5.86 -2.58
CA ASN A 119 -50.58 6.34 -2.35
C ASN A 119 -50.76 7.68 -3.07
N ASN A 120 -51.55 7.58 -4.12
CA ASN A 120 -52.07 8.64 -4.96
C ASN A 120 -53.13 9.43 -4.18
N GLY A 121 -53.04 10.76 -4.25
CA GLY A 121 -54.00 11.72 -3.70
C GLY A 121 -54.17 12.89 -4.67
N GLU A 122 -54.72 12.58 -5.84
CA GLU A 122 -55.00 13.48 -6.95
C GLU A 122 -56.31 14.30 -6.72
N ILE A 123 -56.16 15.64 -6.76
CA ILE A 123 -57.02 16.75 -7.30
C ILE A 123 -58.48 16.95 -6.78
N PRO A 124 -59.23 18.05 -7.09
CA PRO A 124 -59.00 19.17 -8.05
C PRO A 124 -59.48 20.59 -7.63
N VAL A 125 -59.35 21.54 -8.59
CA VAL A 125 -60.06 22.84 -8.80
C VAL A 125 -59.61 24.05 -7.94
N THR A 126 -59.42 25.28 -8.42
CA THR A 126 -60.12 26.04 -9.48
C THR A 126 -59.24 27.15 -10.06
N SER A 127 -59.47 27.36 -11.35
CA SER A 127 -59.11 28.41 -12.30
C SER A 127 -59.38 29.87 -11.88
N THR A 128 -58.51 30.78 -12.35
CA THR A 128 -58.71 32.16 -12.87
C THR A 128 -60.18 32.46 -13.29
N PRO A 129 -60.77 33.70 -13.23
CA PRO A 129 -60.24 34.91 -13.88
C PRO A 129 -60.73 36.31 -13.38
N ALA A 130 -60.48 37.35 -14.20
CA ALA A 130 -60.88 38.78 -14.17
C ALA A 130 -59.87 39.71 -13.48
N ASP A 131 -59.28 40.70 -14.16
CA ASP A 131 -60.01 41.75 -14.87
C ASP A 131 -59.19 42.35 -16.04
N GLU A 132 -59.84 42.53 -17.18
CA GLU A 132 -59.43 43.23 -18.40
C GLU A 132 -60.56 44.24 -18.70
N PRO A 133 -60.42 45.18 -19.66
CA PRO A 133 -59.66 46.42 -19.74
C PRO A 133 -60.58 47.65 -19.49
N PRO A 134 -60.29 48.88 -20.00
CA PRO A 134 -60.74 49.18 -21.36
C PRO A 134 -59.85 50.12 -22.19
N SER A 135 -60.16 50.08 -23.48
CA SER A 135 -59.71 50.87 -24.63
C SER A 135 -59.51 52.39 -24.42
N THR A 136 -58.52 52.94 -25.12
CA THR A 136 -58.64 54.05 -26.10
C THR A 136 -57.40 54.06 -26.98
#